data_AF-A0A956LPH1-F1
#
_entry.id   AF-A0A956LPH1-F1
#
_cell.length_a   1.000
_cell.length_b   1.000
_cell.length_c   1.000
_cell.angle_alpha   90.00
_cell.angle_beta   90.00
_cell.angle_gamma   90.00
#
_symmetry.space_group_name_H-M   'P 1'
#
loop_
_entity.id
_entity.type
_entity.pdbx_description
1 polymer ?
#
loop_
_entity_poly.entity_id
_entity_poly.type
_entity_poly.pdbx_seq_one_letter_code
_entity_poly.pdbx_strand_id
1 'polypeptide(L)'
;SPTSATDTASTTGGGGDGGFCQEQCGGDADCLIDGVDDGYVCKEGRCRPETGWGDCTEDTFCQVLGAASFQLACESQADCSASRVCVAVEDYTTGACVTVYDPMTGCASNFEPSVQPLLEGGTAEVCVLDGVFCDPVGGLDFLYKCNAEPAPCEDDNDCAMFVTQPVCAGDGVCVCTDDSHCAGVPGLSKCVEGACACTEDADCDAVPGADACVDGLCGCSSAESCPAETVFDGTEPVCE
;
A
#
# COMPACT_ATOMS: atom_id res chain seq x y z
N SER A 1 -50.91 6.82 -37.40
CA SER A 1 -49.80 7.73 -37.11
C SER A 1 -49.57 7.77 -35.61
N PRO A 2 -48.49 7.18 -35.08
CA PRO A 2 -48.01 7.51 -33.75
C PRO A 2 -46.93 8.59 -33.85
N THR A 3 -47.06 9.57 -32.95
CA THR A 3 -46.20 10.74 -32.77
C THR A 3 -44.88 10.33 -32.14
N SER A 4 -43.77 10.78 -32.72
CA SER A 4 -42.44 10.76 -32.10
C SER A 4 -42.46 11.57 -30.80
N ALA A 5 -42.16 10.90 -29.68
CA ALA A 5 -41.65 11.58 -28.50
C ALA A 5 -40.14 11.36 -28.50
N THR A 6 -39.42 12.47 -28.64
CA THR A 6 -37.98 12.58 -28.45
C THR A 6 -37.69 12.33 -26.98
N ASP A 7 -37.07 11.19 -26.66
CA ASP A 7 -36.39 11.02 -25.37
C ASP A 7 -35.15 11.91 -25.39
N THR A 8 -35.31 13.10 -24.81
CA THR A 8 -34.18 13.93 -24.41
C THR A 8 -33.50 13.20 -23.26
N ALA A 9 -32.34 12.62 -23.57
CA ALA A 9 -31.40 12.14 -22.58
C ALA A 9 -31.15 13.23 -21.54
N SER A 10 -31.61 12.99 -20.31
CA SER A 10 -31.12 13.70 -19.14
C SER A 10 -29.70 13.21 -18.86
N THR A 11 -28.72 13.91 -19.44
CA THR A 11 -27.37 13.95 -18.89
C THR A 11 -27.43 14.67 -17.55
N THR A 12 -27.66 13.90 -16.51
CA THR A 12 -27.38 14.34 -15.13
C THR A 12 -26.03 13.74 -14.82
N GLY A 13 -24.99 14.57 -14.84
CA GLY A 13 -23.67 14.21 -14.31
C GLY A 13 -23.83 13.88 -12.84
N GLY A 14 -23.87 12.59 -12.54
CA GLY A 14 -23.61 12.08 -11.21
C GLY A 14 -22.12 11.84 -11.16
N GLY A 15 -21.42 12.59 -10.31
CA GLY A 15 -20.07 12.21 -9.91
C GLY A 15 -20.14 10.78 -9.40
N GLY A 16 -19.35 9.90 -10.01
CA GLY A 16 -19.03 8.63 -9.37
C GLY A 16 -18.38 8.95 -8.04
N ASP A 17 -18.74 8.21 -7.00
CA ASP A 17 -17.93 8.13 -5.80
C ASP A 17 -16.51 7.80 -6.29
N GLY A 18 -15.60 8.77 -6.28
CA GLY A 18 -14.29 8.61 -6.91
C GLY A 18 -13.57 7.41 -6.32
N GLY A 19 -12.76 6.73 -7.14
CA GLY A 19 -12.00 5.54 -6.76
C GLY A 19 -10.52 5.73 -7.03
N PHE A 20 -9.77 4.65 -7.02
CA PHE A 20 -8.37 4.60 -7.44
C PHE A 20 -8.23 3.70 -8.66
N CYS A 21 -7.27 4.02 -9.53
CA CYS A 21 -7.01 3.18 -10.68
C CYS A 21 -6.41 1.86 -10.25
N GLN A 22 -7.09 0.78 -10.61
CA GLN A 22 -6.70 -0.60 -10.36
C GLN A 22 -6.71 -1.38 -11.66
N GLU A 23 -5.91 -2.45 -11.72
CA GLU A 23 -5.95 -3.40 -12.82
C GLU A 23 -6.87 -4.57 -12.46
N GLN A 24 -7.83 -4.86 -13.33
CA GLN A 24 -8.75 -5.99 -13.19
C GLN A 24 -8.35 -7.14 -14.11
N CYS A 25 -8.30 -8.36 -13.56
CA CYS A 25 -8.07 -9.58 -14.33
C CYS A 25 -9.34 -10.43 -14.43
N GLY A 26 -9.48 -11.17 -15.54
CA GLY A 26 -10.46 -12.23 -15.73
C GLY A 26 -9.94 -13.63 -15.41
N GLY A 27 -8.62 -13.83 -15.43
CA GLY A 27 -7.95 -15.06 -15.01
C GLY A 27 -6.41 -14.93 -14.97
N ASP A 28 -5.72 -15.98 -14.51
CA ASP A 28 -4.25 -15.96 -14.29
C ASP A 28 -3.44 -15.60 -15.55
N ALA A 29 -3.98 -15.93 -16.73
CA ALA A 29 -3.35 -15.59 -18.00
C ALA A 29 -3.26 -14.07 -18.26
N ASP A 30 -4.08 -13.28 -17.56
CA ASP A 30 -4.07 -11.83 -17.64
C ASP A 30 -2.95 -11.23 -16.78
N CYS A 31 -2.40 -12.00 -15.83
CA CYS A 31 -1.43 -11.58 -14.83
C CYS A 31 0.04 -11.84 -15.23
N LEU A 32 0.30 -11.97 -16.52
CA LEU A 32 1.66 -12.02 -17.06
C LEU A 32 2.23 -10.61 -17.17
N ILE A 33 3.54 -10.47 -17.03
CA ILE A 33 4.27 -9.21 -17.26
C ILE A 33 5.20 -9.45 -18.45
N ASP A 34 5.00 -8.71 -19.55
CA ASP A 34 5.79 -8.86 -20.78
C ASP A 34 5.82 -10.32 -21.32
N GLY A 35 4.72 -11.06 -21.11
CA GLY A 35 4.51 -12.45 -21.49
C GLY A 35 5.16 -13.47 -20.55
N VAL A 36 5.68 -13.04 -19.40
CA VAL A 36 6.36 -13.87 -18.40
C VAL A 36 5.46 -14.12 -17.20
N ASP A 37 5.43 -15.37 -16.75
CA ASP A 37 4.79 -15.77 -15.49
C ASP A 37 5.78 -15.56 -14.35
N ASP A 38 5.67 -14.39 -13.69
CA ASP A 38 6.44 -14.01 -12.50
C ASP A 38 5.76 -14.45 -11.19
N GLY A 39 4.80 -15.40 -11.27
CA GLY A 39 4.09 -15.94 -10.10
C GLY A 39 2.94 -15.07 -9.62
N TYR A 40 2.24 -14.38 -10.53
CA TYR A 40 1.01 -13.66 -10.23
C TYR A 40 -0.20 -14.46 -10.71
N VAL A 41 -1.25 -14.48 -9.90
CA VAL A 41 -2.51 -15.17 -10.18
C VAL A 41 -3.68 -14.21 -10.01
N CYS A 42 -4.75 -14.46 -10.74
CA CYS A 42 -5.96 -13.66 -10.66
C CYS A 42 -6.80 -14.11 -9.47
N LYS A 43 -6.74 -13.34 -8.38
CA LYS A 43 -7.54 -13.57 -7.17
C LYS A 43 -8.50 -12.39 -7.00
N GLU A 44 -9.79 -12.71 -6.90
CA GLU A 44 -10.85 -11.72 -6.68
C GLU A 44 -10.86 -10.57 -7.71
N GLY A 45 -10.45 -10.88 -8.95
CA GLY A 45 -10.37 -9.90 -10.02
C GLY A 45 -9.12 -9.01 -9.97
N ARG A 46 -8.13 -9.30 -9.13
CA ARG A 46 -6.83 -8.60 -9.10
C ARG A 46 -5.68 -9.58 -9.35
N CYS A 47 -4.67 -9.12 -10.09
CA CYS A 47 -3.41 -9.85 -10.18
C CYS A 47 -2.64 -9.70 -8.88
N ARG A 48 -2.56 -10.79 -8.12
CA ARG A 48 -1.90 -10.86 -6.81
C ARG A 48 -0.74 -11.86 -6.91
N PRO A 49 0.36 -11.66 -6.18
CA PRO A 49 1.37 -12.70 -6.04
C PRO A 49 0.69 -14.00 -5.58
N GLU A 50 1.00 -15.12 -6.24
CA GLU A 50 0.50 -16.44 -5.84
C GLU A 50 0.78 -16.71 -4.37
N THR A 51 1.92 -16.19 -3.92
CA THR A 51 2.49 -16.35 -2.59
C THR A 51 1.98 -15.33 -1.55
N GLY A 52 1.00 -14.47 -1.89
CA GLY A 52 0.15 -13.75 -0.91
C GLY A 52 0.64 -12.40 -0.39
N TRP A 53 1.93 -12.09 -0.54
CA TRP A 53 2.71 -10.96 0.04
C TRP A 53 2.18 -9.52 -0.04
N GLY A 54 1.01 -9.26 -0.63
CA GLY A 54 0.46 -7.92 -0.87
C GLY A 54 -0.77 -7.55 -0.03
N ASP A 55 -1.41 -8.49 0.66
CA ASP A 55 -2.60 -8.21 1.48
C ASP A 55 -2.27 -8.52 2.93
N CYS A 56 -1.74 -7.52 3.64
CA CYS A 56 -1.63 -7.66 5.08
C CYS A 56 -3.04 -7.77 5.69
N THR A 57 -3.25 -8.69 6.63
CA THR A 57 -4.54 -8.80 7.35
C THR A 57 -4.41 -8.39 8.81
N GLU A 58 -3.19 -8.31 9.32
CA GLU A 58 -2.86 -7.93 10.70
C GLU A 58 -1.55 -7.15 10.71
N ASP A 59 -1.38 -6.22 11.65
CA ASP A 59 -0.14 -5.44 11.83
C ASP A 59 1.09 -6.34 11.96
N THR A 60 0.91 -7.47 12.66
CA THR A 60 1.95 -8.48 12.86
C THR A 60 2.59 -8.94 11.55
N PHE A 61 1.80 -9.05 10.48
CA PHE A 61 2.29 -9.41 9.16
C PHE A 61 3.27 -8.36 8.64
N CYS A 62 2.91 -7.09 8.76
CA CYS A 62 3.74 -5.97 8.31
C CYS A 62 5.00 -5.79 9.12
N GLN A 63 4.91 -5.96 10.43
CA GLN A 63 6.05 -5.91 11.35
C GLN A 63 7.07 -7.02 11.06
N VAL A 64 6.58 -8.22 10.75
CA VAL A 64 7.39 -9.40 10.37
C VAL A 64 8.01 -9.22 8.98
N LEU A 65 7.27 -8.71 8.00
CA LEU A 65 7.79 -8.43 6.66
C LEU A 65 8.84 -7.32 6.64
N GLY A 66 8.56 -6.20 7.32
CA GLY A 66 9.51 -5.11 7.51
C GLY A 66 10.79 -5.60 8.16
N ALA A 67 10.66 -6.55 9.11
CA ALA A 67 11.80 -7.12 9.79
C ALA A 67 12.59 -8.17 9.01
N ALA A 68 11.93 -8.91 8.11
CA ALA A 68 12.59 -9.82 7.18
C ALA A 68 13.51 -9.09 6.18
N SER A 69 13.52 -7.74 6.20
CA SER A 69 14.38 -6.91 5.37
C SER A 69 14.21 -7.24 3.88
N PHE A 70 12.95 -7.36 3.45
CA PHE A 70 12.50 -7.58 2.08
C PHE A 70 12.89 -8.87 1.33
N GLN A 71 13.65 -9.84 1.87
CA GLN A 71 14.30 -10.79 0.94
C GLN A 71 14.47 -12.29 1.28
N LEU A 72 13.87 -12.89 2.31
CA LEU A 72 13.81 -14.37 2.34
C LEU A 72 12.49 -14.91 2.88
N ALA A 73 11.60 -15.27 1.96
CA ALA A 73 10.57 -16.26 2.20
C ALA A 73 11.20 -17.58 2.67
N CYS A 74 10.49 -18.33 3.50
CA CYS A 74 10.87 -19.67 3.92
C CYS A 74 9.67 -20.61 3.90
N GLU A 75 9.91 -21.84 3.47
CA GLU A 75 8.96 -22.95 3.58
C GLU A 75 9.28 -23.83 4.80
N SER A 76 10.50 -23.67 5.34
CA SER A 76 10.99 -24.39 6.51
C SER A 76 12.08 -23.59 7.23
N GLN A 77 12.41 -24.01 8.45
CA GLN A 77 13.54 -23.41 9.19
C GLN A 77 14.89 -23.59 8.46
N ALA A 78 15.00 -24.58 7.57
CA ALA A 78 16.24 -24.84 6.82
C ALA A 78 16.57 -23.74 5.80
N ASP A 79 15.58 -22.93 5.40
CA ASP A 79 15.76 -21.84 4.45
C ASP A 79 16.36 -20.59 5.11
N CYS A 80 16.32 -20.53 6.45
CA CYS A 80 16.83 -19.40 7.22
C CYS A 80 18.27 -19.61 7.68
N SER A 81 19.04 -18.52 7.71
CA SER A 81 20.38 -18.53 8.28
C SER A 81 20.36 -18.83 9.79
N ALA A 82 21.49 -19.24 10.36
CA ALA A 82 21.57 -19.68 11.76
C ALA A 82 21.14 -18.63 12.81
N SER A 83 21.09 -17.35 12.45
CA SER A 83 20.62 -16.26 13.31
C SER A 83 19.18 -15.83 13.05
N ARG A 84 18.45 -16.60 12.22
CA ARG A 84 17.08 -16.31 11.81
C ARG A 84 16.17 -17.51 11.99
N VAL A 85 14.90 -17.24 12.21
CA VAL A 85 13.85 -18.27 12.31
C VAL A 85 12.75 -18.03 11.30
N CYS A 86 12.15 -19.13 10.83
CA CYS A 86 11.05 -19.08 9.89
C CYS A 86 9.74 -18.76 10.64
N VAL A 87 9.39 -17.47 10.69
CA VAL A 87 8.17 -16.98 11.31
C VAL A 87 7.01 -17.21 10.35
N ALA A 88 5.90 -17.72 10.87
CA ALA A 88 4.68 -17.88 10.08
C ALA A 88 4.13 -16.50 9.70
N VAL A 89 3.87 -16.31 8.41
CA VAL A 89 3.10 -15.19 7.85
C VAL A 89 1.85 -15.77 7.18
N GLU A 90 0.80 -14.97 7.04
CA GLU A 90 -0.48 -15.31 6.35
C GLU A 90 -1.02 -16.73 6.56
N ASP A 91 -2.09 -16.86 7.36
CA ASP A 91 -2.81 -18.14 7.55
C ASP A 91 -1.92 -19.36 7.85
N TYR A 92 -0.67 -19.13 8.31
CA TYR A 92 0.35 -20.14 8.61
C TYR A 92 0.78 -20.99 7.40
N THR A 93 0.66 -20.47 6.18
CA THR A 93 1.01 -21.22 4.95
C THR A 93 2.30 -20.77 4.30
N THR A 94 2.75 -19.55 4.56
CA THR A 94 4.02 -18.99 4.08
C THR A 94 4.85 -18.52 5.27
N GLY A 95 6.18 -18.48 5.11
CA GLY A 95 7.09 -18.07 6.18
C GLY A 95 8.01 -16.93 5.75
N ALA A 96 8.49 -16.17 6.72
CA ALA A 96 9.53 -15.16 6.53
C ALA A 96 10.71 -15.40 7.51
N CYS A 97 11.94 -15.33 7.02
CA CYS A 97 13.12 -15.46 7.86
C CYS A 97 13.40 -14.17 8.65
N VAL A 98 13.08 -14.18 9.93
CA VAL A 98 13.25 -13.04 10.85
C VAL A 98 14.41 -13.28 11.81
N THR A 99 15.14 -12.22 12.15
CA THR A 99 16.24 -12.25 13.13
C THR A 99 15.73 -12.60 14.52
N VAL A 100 16.35 -13.59 15.15
CA VAL A 100 16.04 -13.99 16.54
C VAL A 100 16.47 -12.88 17.50
N TYR A 101 15.65 -12.59 18.50
CA TYR A 101 16.01 -11.65 19.56
C TYR A 101 17.15 -12.22 20.42
N ASP A 102 18.19 -11.41 20.64
CA ASP A 102 19.27 -11.72 21.56
C ASP A 102 19.26 -10.71 22.73
N PRO A 103 19.08 -11.15 23.99
CA PRO A 103 19.05 -10.24 25.14
C PRO A 103 20.39 -9.55 25.44
N MET A 104 21.51 -10.02 24.88
CA MET A 104 22.83 -9.41 25.05
C MET A 104 23.06 -8.25 24.09
N THR A 105 22.52 -8.33 22.87
CA THR A 105 22.68 -7.30 21.83
C THR A 105 21.44 -6.47 21.59
N GLY A 106 20.28 -6.93 22.07
CA GLY A 106 18.97 -6.39 21.73
C GLY A 106 18.65 -6.56 20.24
N CYS A 107 17.59 -5.89 19.82
CA CYS A 107 17.30 -5.68 18.41
C CYS A 107 18.09 -4.49 17.85
N ALA A 108 18.26 -4.45 16.53
CA ALA A 108 18.82 -3.27 15.86
C ALA A 108 17.91 -2.05 16.06
N SER A 109 18.44 -0.84 15.87
CA SER A 109 17.65 0.40 15.95
C SER A 109 16.38 0.32 15.09
N ASN A 110 15.24 0.76 15.62
CA ASN A 110 13.89 0.71 15.04
C ASN A 110 13.21 -0.66 15.04
N PHE A 111 13.81 -1.66 15.71
CA PHE A 111 13.21 -2.97 15.89
C PHE A 111 12.95 -3.24 17.37
N GLU A 112 11.87 -3.97 17.64
CA GLU A 112 11.48 -4.37 18.99
C GLU A 112 11.34 -5.90 19.11
N PRO A 113 11.59 -6.47 20.30
CA PRO A 113 11.36 -7.88 20.54
C PRO A 113 9.86 -8.18 20.55
N SER A 114 9.45 -9.18 19.77
CA SER A 114 8.07 -9.66 19.71
C SER A 114 8.04 -11.19 19.64
N VAL A 115 7.05 -11.79 20.32
CA VAL A 115 6.86 -13.24 20.30
C VAL A 115 6.00 -13.61 19.10
N GLN A 116 6.60 -14.31 18.16
CA GLN A 116 5.98 -14.65 16.88
C GLN A 116 5.80 -16.16 16.71
N PRO A 117 4.71 -16.61 16.07
CA PRO A 117 4.53 -18.02 15.74
C PRO A 117 5.53 -18.46 14.68
N LEU A 118 6.04 -19.69 14.81
CA LEU A 118 6.89 -20.29 13.78
C LEU A 118 6.05 -21.07 12.77
N LEU A 119 6.48 -21.09 11.50
CA LEU A 119 5.79 -21.82 10.43
C LEU A 119 5.65 -23.32 10.74
N GLU A 120 6.70 -23.93 11.28
CA GLU A 120 6.72 -25.35 11.66
C GLU A 120 6.09 -25.62 13.05
N GLY A 121 5.48 -24.60 13.66
CA GLY A 121 4.82 -24.65 14.95
C GLY A 121 5.70 -24.22 16.12
N GLY A 122 5.05 -23.76 17.20
CA GLY A 122 5.71 -23.12 18.34
C GLY A 122 5.84 -21.61 18.16
N THR A 123 6.64 -20.98 19.02
CA THR A 123 6.87 -19.53 19.01
C THR A 123 8.34 -19.22 19.27
N ALA A 124 8.82 -18.10 18.73
CA ALA A 124 10.13 -17.54 19.04
C ALA A 124 10.02 -16.04 19.33
N GLU A 125 10.90 -15.53 20.18
CA GLU A 125 11.09 -14.09 20.34
C GLU A 125 12.03 -13.60 19.22
N VAL A 126 11.53 -12.70 18.39
CA VAL A 126 12.22 -12.19 17.20
C VAL A 126 12.21 -10.67 17.20
N CYS A 127 13.10 -10.07 16.43
CA CYS A 127 13.12 -8.63 16.23
C CYS A 127 12.16 -8.27 15.10
N VAL A 128 11.08 -7.55 15.40
CA VAL A 128 10.12 -7.03 14.42
C VAL A 128 10.33 -5.53 14.24
N LEU A 129 9.91 -4.97 13.10
CA LEU A 129 10.04 -3.54 12.84
C LEU A 129 8.95 -2.78 13.61
N ASP A 130 9.36 -1.85 14.47
CA ASP A 130 8.46 -1.04 15.29
C ASP A 130 7.74 0.02 14.43
N GLY A 131 6.54 0.38 14.82
CA GLY A 131 5.72 1.40 14.17
C GLY A 131 5.16 1.00 12.81
N VAL A 132 5.35 -0.23 12.32
CA VAL A 132 4.69 -0.67 11.08
C VAL A 132 3.36 -1.34 11.38
N PHE A 133 2.31 -0.93 10.67
CA PHE A 133 0.95 -1.44 10.83
C PHE A 133 0.32 -1.69 9.47
N CYS A 134 -0.72 -2.50 9.48
CA CYS A 134 -1.49 -2.86 8.32
C CYS A 134 -2.65 -1.87 8.14
N ASP A 135 -2.63 -1.08 7.09
CA ASP A 135 -3.57 0.03 6.89
C ASP A 135 -4.31 -0.10 5.55
N PRO A 136 -5.64 0.07 5.50
CA PRO A 136 -6.35 0.17 4.23
C PRO A 136 -5.81 1.32 3.39
N VAL A 137 -5.50 1.04 2.13
CA VAL A 137 -5.07 2.05 1.15
C VAL A 137 -6.26 2.96 0.87
N GLY A 138 -6.16 4.24 1.26
CA GLY A 138 -7.13 5.27 0.86
C GLY A 138 -8.57 4.96 1.28
N GLY A 139 -8.78 4.31 2.42
CA GLY A 139 -10.12 3.95 2.91
C GLY A 139 -10.74 2.72 2.23
N LEU A 140 -9.99 2.01 1.37
CA LEU A 140 -10.44 0.77 0.76
C LEU A 140 -10.14 -0.42 1.69
N ASP A 141 -11.18 -0.92 2.37
CA ASP A 141 -11.16 -2.07 3.30
C ASP A 141 -10.69 -3.42 2.69
N PHE A 142 -10.27 -3.46 1.43
CA PHE A 142 -9.86 -4.68 0.71
C PHE A 142 -8.44 -4.62 0.14
N LEU A 143 -7.74 -3.50 0.31
CA LEU A 143 -6.36 -3.30 -0.11
C LEU A 143 -5.61 -2.78 1.09
N TYR A 144 -4.86 -3.66 1.77
CA TYR A 144 -4.10 -3.26 2.94
C TYR A 144 -2.62 -3.22 2.62
N LYS A 145 -1.96 -2.13 3.00
CA LYS A 145 -0.50 -1.97 2.87
C LYS A 145 0.14 -1.84 4.24
N CYS A 146 1.41 -2.23 4.30
CA CYS A 146 2.24 -1.94 5.45
C CYS A 146 2.61 -0.45 5.46
N ASN A 147 2.02 0.30 6.37
CA ASN A 147 2.35 1.68 6.66
C ASN A 147 3.25 1.76 7.89
N ALA A 148 4.02 2.83 8.03
CA ALA A 148 4.80 3.12 9.21
C ALA A 148 4.22 4.34 9.94
N GLU A 149 4.26 4.35 11.27
CA GLU A 149 4.00 5.52 12.09
C GLU A 149 4.89 6.67 11.59
N PRO A 150 4.41 7.92 11.67
CA PRO A 150 5.19 9.09 11.29
C PRO A 150 6.56 9.02 11.97
N ALA A 151 7.63 8.94 11.17
CA ALA A 151 8.96 8.71 11.73
C ALA A 151 9.35 9.88 12.65
N PRO A 152 10.02 9.59 13.79
CA PRO A 152 10.61 10.65 14.58
C PRO A 152 11.64 11.39 13.75
N CYS A 153 11.63 12.72 13.83
CA CYS A 153 12.52 13.59 13.07
C CYS A 153 13.26 14.56 13.99
N GLU A 154 14.49 14.92 13.61
CA GLU A 154 15.24 16.01 14.21
C GLU A 154 15.22 17.25 13.29
N ASP A 155 15.14 17.04 11.97
CA ASP A 155 14.95 18.10 10.98
C ASP A 155 14.16 17.64 9.73
N ASP A 156 13.83 18.57 8.84
CA ASP A 156 13.00 18.31 7.65
C ASP A 156 13.62 17.28 6.68
N ASN A 157 14.95 17.06 6.69
CA ASN A 157 15.55 16.03 5.84
C ASN A 157 15.16 14.62 6.29
N ASP A 158 14.91 14.42 7.59
CA ASP A 158 14.42 13.13 8.09
C ASP A 158 13.01 12.82 7.53
N CYS A 159 12.28 13.87 7.13
CA CYS A 159 10.97 13.78 6.54
C CYS A 159 10.97 13.63 5.01
N ALA A 160 12.14 13.64 4.36
CA ALA A 160 12.24 13.65 2.89
C ALA A 160 11.65 12.40 2.21
N MET A 161 11.50 11.29 2.95
CA MET A 161 10.85 10.07 2.47
C MET A 161 9.32 10.11 2.57
N PHE A 162 8.75 11.03 3.36
CA PHE A 162 7.30 11.18 3.56
C PHE A 162 6.79 12.34 2.71
N VAL A 163 6.43 12.03 1.47
CA VAL A 163 5.97 13.01 0.47
C VAL A 163 4.77 13.83 0.96
N THR A 164 3.91 13.25 1.81
CA THR A 164 2.75 13.93 2.38
C THR A 164 3.06 14.69 3.67
N GLN A 165 4.21 14.47 4.30
CA GLN A 165 4.53 15.01 5.63
C GLN A 165 5.95 15.58 5.65
N PRO A 166 6.25 16.63 4.85
CA PRO A 166 7.62 16.96 4.50
C PRO A 166 8.38 17.75 5.57
N VAL A 167 7.75 18.13 6.69
CA VAL A 167 8.34 19.02 7.69
C VAL A 167 8.38 18.37 9.06
N CYS A 168 9.50 18.54 9.74
CA CYS A 168 9.65 18.09 11.11
C CYS A 168 8.99 19.09 12.08
N ALA A 169 7.86 18.73 12.67
CA ALA A 169 7.23 19.55 13.68
C ALA A 169 8.01 19.54 15.00
N GLY A 170 7.72 20.53 15.86
CA GLY A 170 8.44 20.74 17.11
C GLY A 170 8.25 19.65 18.18
N ASP A 171 7.32 18.72 17.96
CA ASP A 171 7.14 17.49 18.73
C ASP A 171 7.96 16.31 18.18
N GLY A 172 8.77 16.53 17.14
CA GLY A 172 9.65 15.55 16.55
C GLY A 172 8.92 14.60 15.60
N VAL A 173 7.83 15.04 14.98
CA VAL A 173 7.02 14.22 14.07
C VAL A 173 6.96 14.87 12.68
N CYS A 174 7.12 14.07 11.63
CA CYS A 174 6.94 14.53 10.26
C CYS A 174 5.46 14.84 9.97
N VAL A 175 5.18 16.09 9.59
CA VAL A 175 3.84 16.60 9.24
C VAL A 175 3.95 17.69 8.17
N CYS A 176 2.81 18.17 7.67
CA CYS A 176 2.69 19.54 7.18
C CYS A 176 2.09 20.42 8.28
N THR A 177 2.36 21.72 8.28
CA THR A 177 1.73 22.68 9.21
C THR A 177 0.98 23.80 8.50
N ASP A 178 1.27 24.01 7.21
CA ASP A 178 0.53 24.90 6.33
C ASP A 178 0.65 24.45 4.87
N ASP A 179 -0.23 25.00 4.01
CA ASP A 179 -0.32 24.64 2.59
C ASP A 179 0.98 24.86 1.81
N SER A 180 1.87 25.76 2.25
CA SER A 180 3.12 26.02 1.53
C SER A 180 4.08 24.84 1.60
N HIS A 181 3.93 23.96 2.59
CA HIS A 181 4.70 22.72 2.69
C HIS A 181 4.28 21.69 1.64
N CYS A 182 3.07 21.80 1.09
CA CYS A 182 2.56 20.90 0.07
C CYS A 182 2.88 21.38 -1.36
N ALA A 183 3.46 22.58 -1.49
CA ALA A 183 3.81 23.13 -2.79
C ALA A 183 4.88 22.28 -3.49
N GLY A 184 4.61 21.90 -4.73
CA GLY A 184 5.55 21.13 -5.56
C GLY A 184 5.39 19.62 -5.49
N VAL A 185 4.44 19.11 -4.68
CA VAL A 185 4.03 17.71 -4.72
C VAL A 185 2.87 17.56 -5.73
N PRO A 186 3.04 16.81 -6.82
CA PRO A 186 1.94 16.57 -7.76
C PRO A 186 0.74 15.95 -7.05
N GLY A 187 -0.46 16.51 -7.25
CA GLY A 187 -1.68 15.99 -6.65
C GLY A 187 -2.02 16.50 -5.26
N LEU A 188 -1.10 17.19 -4.57
CA LEU A 188 -1.35 17.65 -3.20
C LEU A 188 -1.13 19.15 -3.11
N SER A 189 -2.08 19.87 -2.52
CA SER A 189 -2.03 21.34 -2.46
C SER A 189 -2.33 21.92 -1.08
N LYS A 190 -2.88 21.11 -0.17
CA LYS A 190 -3.34 21.56 1.15
C LYS A 190 -2.78 20.73 2.26
N CYS A 191 -2.49 21.39 3.37
CA CYS A 191 -2.20 20.70 4.61
C CYS A 191 -3.50 20.39 5.35
N VAL A 192 -3.88 19.12 5.40
CA VAL A 192 -5.09 18.62 6.05
C VAL A 192 -4.67 17.64 7.15
N GLU A 193 -4.98 17.98 8.40
CA GLU A 193 -4.71 17.11 9.57
C GLU A 193 -3.24 16.66 9.70
N GLY A 194 -2.29 17.49 9.26
CA GLY A 194 -0.87 17.20 9.34
C GLY A 194 -0.31 16.41 8.16
N ALA A 195 -1.12 16.10 7.14
CA ALA A 195 -0.67 15.53 5.87
C ALA A 195 -1.08 16.40 4.67
N CYS A 196 -0.23 16.46 3.65
CA CYS A 196 -0.54 17.06 2.38
C CYS A 196 -1.59 16.22 1.66
N ALA A 197 -2.62 16.89 1.19
CA ALA A 197 -3.79 16.30 0.56
C ALA A 197 -4.22 17.14 -0.65
N CYS A 198 -4.94 16.51 -1.58
CA CYS A 198 -5.81 17.25 -2.49
C CYS A 198 -7.04 17.76 -1.73
N THR A 199 -7.70 18.79 -2.24
CA THR A 199 -9.01 19.23 -1.75
C THR A 199 -10.03 19.48 -2.85
N GLU A 200 -9.56 19.52 -4.11
CA GLU A 200 -10.39 19.64 -5.29
C GLU A 200 -9.80 18.83 -6.43
N ASP A 201 -10.65 18.39 -7.36
CA ASP A 201 -10.24 17.58 -8.53
C ASP A 201 -9.14 18.24 -9.36
N ALA A 202 -9.13 19.59 -9.41
CA ALA A 202 -8.11 20.36 -10.13
C ALA A 202 -6.69 20.19 -9.55
N ASP A 203 -6.56 19.76 -8.29
CA ASP A 203 -5.26 19.40 -7.71
C ASP A 203 -4.64 18.17 -8.41
N CYS A 204 -5.49 17.32 -9.00
CA CYS A 204 -5.13 16.04 -9.61
C CYS A 204 -4.79 16.12 -11.10
N ASP A 205 -4.97 17.28 -11.74
CA ASP A 205 -4.67 17.50 -13.16
C ASP A 205 -3.22 17.14 -13.55
N ALA A 206 -2.29 17.22 -12.59
CA ALA A 206 -0.88 16.92 -12.79
C ALA A 206 -0.49 15.45 -12.48
N VAL A 207 -1.44 14.64 -12.01
CA VAL A 207 -1.21 13.24 -11.59
C VAL A 207 -1.68 12.31 -12.72
N PRO A 208 -0.78 11.54 -13.35
CA PRO A 208 -1.18 10.55 -14.34
C PRO A 208 -2.11 9.50 -13.72
N GLY A 209 -3.21 9.18 -14.40
CA GLY A 209 -4.17 8.19 -13.89
C GLY A 209 -5.12 8.74 -12.83
N ALA A 210 -5.19 10.06 -12.64
CA ALA A 210 -6.09 10.68 -11.68
C ALA A 210 -6.72 11.96 -12.23
N ASP A 211 -7.95 12.21 -11.82
CA ASP A 211 -8.76 13.37 -12.19
C ASP A 211 -9.78 13.76 -11.10
N ALA A 212 -9.79 13.04 -9.97
CA ALA A 212 -10.69 13.28 -8.86
C ALA A 212 -9.92 13.35 -7.55
N CYS A 213 -10.30 14.26 -6.67
CA CYS A 213 -9.81 14.28 -5.30
C CYS A 213 -10.73 13.43 -4.42
N VAL A 214 -10.20 12.31 -3.93
CA VAL A 214 -10.92 11.30 -3.15
C VAL A 214 -10.24 11.16 -1.80
N ASP A 215 -10.92 11.57 -0.73
CA ASP A 215 -10.44 11.48 0.64
C ASP A 215 -9.02 12.05 0.85
N GLY A 216 -8.73 13.16 0.17
CA GLY A 216 -7.44 13.84 0.26
C GLY A 216 -6.34 13.28 -0.63
N LEU A 217 -6.63 12.27 -1.45
CA LEU A 217 -5.71 11.70 -2.43
C LEU A 217 -6.24 11.84 -3.85
N CYS A 218 -5.34 11.97 -4.80
CA CYS A 218 -5.72 11.96 -6.21
C CYS A 218 -6.04 10.54 -6.66
N GLY A 219 -7.29 10.36 -7.05
CA GLY A 219 -7.86 9.14 -7.62
C GLY A 219 -8.54 9.44 -8.95
N CYS A 220 -9.36 8.52 -9.39
CA CYS A 220 -10.08 8.59 -10.65
C CYS A 220 -11.58 8.79 -10.42
N SER A 221 -12.24 9.43 -11.38
CA SER A 221 -13.70 9.55 -11.45
C SER A 221 -14.31 8.41 -12.28
N SER A 222 -13.50 7.77 -13.14
CA SER A 222 -13.90 6.68 -14.01
C SER A 222 -12.70 5.91 -14.53
N ALA A 223 -12.93 4.72 -15.10
CA ALA A 223 -11.89 3.92 -15.76
C ALA A 223 -11.24 4.64 -16.96
N GLU A 224 -11.91 5.60 -17.57
CA GLU A 224 -11.35 6.39 -18.69
C GLU A 224 -10.21 7.32 -18.23
N SER A 225 -10.17 7.66 -16.94
CA SER A 225 -9.14 8.50 -16.32
C SER A 225 -7.89 7.69 -15.97
N CYS A 226 -7.97 6.35 -15.99
CA CYS A 226 -6.87 5.46 -15.67
C CYS A 226 -5.89 5.26 -16.83
N PRO A 227 -4.63 4.89 -16.54
CA PRO A 227 -3.66 4.59 -17.59
C PRO A 227 -4.16 3.46 -18.50
N ALA A 228 -4.03 3.66 -19.80
CA ALA A 228 -4.40 2.65 -20.80
C ALA A 228 -3.36 1.53 -20.91
N GLU A 229 -2.12 1.79 -20.48
CA GLU A 229 -1.09 0.76 -20.37
C GLU A 229 -1.14 0.20 -18.95
N THR A 230 -1.32 -1.11 -18.88
CA THR A 230 -1.34 -1.89 -17.65
C THR A 230 0.02 -2.55 -17.44
N VAL A 231 0.37 -2.80 -16.18
CA VAL A 231 1.56 -3.57 -15.81
C VAL A 231 1.41 -5.02 -16.24
N PHE A 232 0.20 -5.56 -16.15
CA PHE A 232 -0.11 -6.91 -16.56
C PHE A 232 -0.71 -6.96 -17.97
N ASP A 233 -0.31 -7.94 -18.77
CA ASP A 233 -0.55 -7.97 -20.22
C ASP A 233 -2.03 -8.08 -20.61
N GLY A 234 -2.88 -8.65 -19.75
CA GLY A 234 -4.28 -8.94 -20.05
C GLY A 234 -5.28 -8.26 -19.13
N THR A 235 -4.83 -7.36 -18.27
CA THR A 235 -5.73 -6.65 -17.34
C THR A 235 -6.43 -5.47 -18.01
N GLU A 236 -7.58 -5.10 -17.45
CA GLU A 236 -8.32 -3.90 -17.83
C GLU A 236 -8.27 -2.88 -16.69
N PRO A 237 -8.03 -1.58 -16.97
CA PRO A 237 -8.06 -0.56 -15.93
C PRO A 237 -9.49 -0.36 -15.44
N VAL A 238 -9.66 -0.29 -14.13
CA VAL A 238 -10.91 0.05 -13.45
C VAL A 238 -10.67 1.17 -12.44
N CYS A 239 -11.74 1.87 -12.09
CA CYS A 239 -11.72 2.92 -11.09
C CYS A 239 -12.64 2.53 -9.93
N GLU A 240 -12.07 2.23 -8.77
CA GLU A 240 -12.78 1.73 -7.58
C GLU A 240 -12.07 2.04 -6.25
#